data_AF-E7G4P4-F1
#
_entry.id   AF-E7G4P4-F1
#
_cell.length_a   1.000
_cell.length_b   1.000
_cell.length_c   1.000
_cell.angle_alpha   90.00
_cell.angle_beta   90.00
_cell.angle_gamma   90.00
#
_symmetry.space_group_name_H-M   'P 1'
#
loop_
_entity.id
_entity.type
_entity.pdbx_description
1 polymer ?
#
loop_
_entity_poly.entity_id
_entity_poly.type
_entity_poly.pdbx_seq_one_letter_code
_entity_poly.pdbx_strand_id
1 'polypeptide(L)'
;MVLLITAFYFCLSADALDTKIKSLMDHTFYQTNKNFIQRVFSHKEAFYEQGTLQIQKVINALKENGLLPLKFKKPSSLRVRFEAKTSPLLLLKTIRGVLSSMGYAYFPILEVTHNQDDSSATFALTTEYALDPTLLAKLFAKQGFVLLDLKRNSLKDWSYTFQVNTPKLAHATPIIPVNDGIELKEISGVYWLDMTDSGKLIIAANDKEWQPQVSFFVRHPAHAKLHSHRYPYRKN
;
A
#
# COMPACT_ATOMS: atom_id res chain seq x y z
N MET A 1 -32.03 -54.57 14.96
CA MET A 1 -31.64 -53.34 15.66
C MET A 1 -30.47 -52.74 14.89
N VAL A 2 -30.58 -51.47 14.53
CA VAL A 2 -29.95 -50.80 13.38
C VAL A 2 -28.42 -50.67 13.52
N LEU A 3 -27.70 -51.08 12.46
CA LEU A 3 -26.26 -50.88 12.32
C LEU A 3 -26.02 -49.44 11.81
N LEU A 4 -25.46 -48.58 12.66
CA LEU A 4 -25.18 -47.17 12.39
C LEU A 4 -24.01 -47.05 11.40
N ILE A 5 -24.30 -46.63 10.16
CA ILE A 5 -23.30 -46.21 9.19
C ILE A 5 -22.90 -44.77 9.55
N THR A 6 -21.77 -44.59 10.23
CA THR A 6 -21.15 -43.28 10.41
C THR A 6 -20.49 -42.88 9.09
N ALA A 7 -21.20 -42.10 8.28
CA ALA A 7 -20.63 -41.44 7.11
C ALA A 7 -19.60 -40.40 7.57
N PHE A 8 -18.32 -40.71 7.32
CA PHE A 8 -17.20 -39.79 7.47
C PHE A 8 -17.36 -38.70 6.39
N TYR A 9 -17.98 -37.58 6.76
CA TYR A 9 -18.00 -36.39 5.92
C TYR A 9 -16.56 -35.84 5.86
N PHE A 10 -15.78 -36.30 4.89
CA PHE A 10 -14.58 -35.59 4.44
C PHE A 10 -15.05 -34.25 3.85
N CYS A 11 -15.16 -33.25 4.71
CA CYS A 11 -15.28 -31.88 4.27
C CYS A 11 -13.93 -31.52 3.63
N LEU A 12 -13.87 -31.55 2.30
CA LEU A 12 -12.77 -31.01 1.51
C LEU A 12 -12.72 -29.49 1.74
N SER A 13 -12.17 -29.09 2.89
CA SER A 13 -11.82 -27.69 3.13
C SER A 13 -10.67 -27.36 2.18
N ALA A 14 -10.93 -26.48 1.22
CA ALA A 14 -9.89 -25.96 0.35
C ALA A 14 -8.87 -25.21 1.22
N ASP A 15 -7.61 -25.66 1.19
CA ASP A 15 -6.52 -25.01 1.90
C ASP A 15 -6.40 -23.53 1.49
N ALA A 16 -6.30 -22.63 2.46
CA ALA A 16 -6.27 -21.18 2.22
C ALA A 16 -5.06 -20.77 1.37
N LEU A 17 -3.92 -21.45 1.57
CA LEU A 17 -2.72 -21.28 0.75
C LEU A 17 -2.97 -21.68 -0.70
N ASP A 18 -3.51 -22.87 -0.95
CA ASP A 18 -3.84 -23.32 -2.32
C ASP A 18 -4.84 -22.38 -3.01
N THR A 19 -5.83 -21.91 -2.27
CA THR A 19 -6.82 -20.93 -2.76
C THR A 19 -6.15 -19.61 -3.12
N LYS A 20 -5.26 -19.11 -2.27
CA LYS A 20 -4.50 -17.89 -2.52
C LYS A 20 -3.60 -18.02 -3.75
N ILE A 21 -2.83 -19.10 -3.87
CA ILE A 21 -1.97 -19.37 -5.03
C ILE A 21 -2.79 -19.33 -6.32
N LYS A 22 -3.90 -20.08 -6.37
CA LYS A 22 -4.79 -20.11 -7.54
C LYS A 22 -5.36 -18.72 -7.87
N SER A 23 -5.66 -17.90 -6.86
CA SER A 23 -6.20 -16.55 -7.09
C SER A 23 -5.21 -15.56 -7.71
N LEU A 24 -3.91 -15.88 -7.75
CA LEU A 24 -2.85 -15.00 -8.25
C LEU A 24 -2.38 -15.35 -9.68
N MET A 25 -2.97 -16.37 -10.30
CA MET A 25 -2.60 -16.83 -11.63
C MET A 25 -3.80 -17.40 -12.38
N ASP A 26 -3.73 -17.41 -13.70
CA ASP A 26 -4.81 -17.95 -14.52
C ASP A 26 -4.83 -19.48 -14.46
N HIS A 27 -6.01 -20.08 -14.62
CA HIS A 27 -6.22 -21.52 -14.45
C HIS A 27 -5.25 -22.38 -15.28
N THR A 28 -5.04 -22.03 -16.55
CA THR A 28 -4.10 -22.74 -17.44
C THR A 28 -2.68 -22.70 -16.91
N PHE A 29 -2.19 -21.53 -16.47
CA PHE A 29 -0.84 -21.40 -15.91
C PHE A 29 -0.68 -22.25 -14.63
N TYR A 30 -1.69 -22.27 -13.76
CA TYR A 30 -1.70 -23.13 -12.57
C TYR A 30 -1.62 -24.62 -12.95
N GLN A 31 -2.47 -25.09 -13.87
CA GLN A 31 -2.49 -26.50 -14.25
C GLN A 31 -1.18 -26.94 -14.91
N THR A 32 -0.63 -26.12 -15.81
CA THR A 32 0.67 -26.41 -16.45
C THR A 32 1.80 -26.54 -15.43
N ASN A 33 1.78 -25.74 -14.36
CA ASN A 33 2.84 -25.70 -13.36
C ASN A 33 2.51 -26.44 -12.07
N LYS A 34 1.40 -27.21 -12.01
CA LYS A 34 0.83 -27.76 -10.78
C LYS A 34 1.85 -28.54 -9.94
N ASN A 35 2.60 -29.45 -10.57
CA ASN A 35 3.58 -30.28 -9.88
C ASN A 35 4.73 -29.45 -9.29
N PHE A 36 5.15 -28.40 -10.01
CA PHE A 36 6.19 -27.50 -9.53
C PHE A 36 5.69 -26.62 -8.38
N ILE A 37 4.47 -26.09 -8.49
CA ILE A 37 3.79 -25.36 -7.41
C ILE A 37 3.71 -26.24 -6.15
N GLN A 38 3.24 -27.48 -6.28
CA GLN A 38 3.17 -28.41 -5.13
C GLN A 38 4.53 -28.65 -4.47
N ARG A 39 5.62 -28.68 -5.26
CA ARG A 39 6.97 -28.81 -4.73
C ARG A 39 7.42 -27.56 -3.98
N VAL A 40 7.22 -26.37 -4.56
CA VAL A 40 7.57 -25.08 -3.95
C VAL A 40 6.81 -24.87 -2.64
N PHE A 41 5.53 -25.26 -2.58
CA PHE A 41 4.66 -25.08 -1.42
C PHE A 41 4.46 -26.37 -0.61
N SER A 42 5.40 -27.32 -0.68
CA SER A 42 5.33 -28.60 0.02
C SER A 42 5.32 -28.46 1.55
N HIS A 43 6.06 -27.49 2.08
CA HIS A 43 6.13 -27.19 3.50
C HIS A 43 5.12 -26.10 3.85
N LYS A 44 3.82 -26.43 3.81
CA LYS A 44 2.71 -25.48 3.94
C LYS A 44 2.80 -24.61 5.21
N GLU A 45 3.20 -25.20 6.35
CA GLU A 45 3.32 -24.52 7.64
C GLU A 45 4.26 -23.30 7.60
N ALA A 46 5.27 -23.30 6.72
CA ALA A 46 6.20 -22.17 6.59
C ALA A 46 5.51 -20.87 6.12
N PHE A 47 4.32 -20.98 5.51
CA PHE A 47 3.53 -19.87 5.02
C PHE A 47 2.50 -19.37 6.03
N TYR A 48 2.41 -19.97 7.22
CA TYR A 48 1.50 -19.55 8.28
C TYR A 48 2.27 -19.02 9.49
N GLU A 49 1.68 -18.05 10.19
CA GLU A 49 2.14 -17.62 11.53
C GLU A 49 0.90 -17.52 12.41
N GLN A 50 0.92 -18.22 13.55
CA GLN A 50 -0.23 -18.27 14.47
C GLN A 50 -1.55 -18.65 13.77
N GLY A 51 -1.48 -19.58 12.81
CA GLY A 51 -2.64 -20.02 12.01
C GLY A 51 -3.09 -19.05 10.91
N THR A 52 -2.43 -17.90 10.77
CA THR A 52 -2.75 -16.89 9.75
C THR A 52 -1.79 -17.00 8.56
N LEU A 53 -2.36 -17.09 7.35
CA LEU A 53 -1.59 -17.14 6.11
C LEU A 53 -0.82 -15.84 5.90
N GLN A 54 0.49 -15.96 5.71
CA GLN A 54 1.40 -14.84 5.48
C GLN A 54 1.50 -14.51 3.98
N ILE A 55 0.66 -13.58 3.52
CA ILE A 55 0.57 -13.21 2.10
C ILE A 55 1.94 -12.81 1.52
N GLN A 56 2.75 -12.06 2.28
CA GLN A 56 4.09 -11.67 1.85
C GLN A 56 4.99 -12.88 1.53
N LYS A 57 4.95 -13.93 2.36
CA LYS A 57 5.75 -15.15 2.12
C LYS A 57 5.30 -15.86 0.85
N VAL A 58 3.98 -15.93 0.63
CA VAL A 58 3.40 -16.56 -0.58
C VAL A 58 3.83 -15.82 -1.84
N ILE A 59 3.69 -14.49 -1.89
CA ILE A 59 4.06 -13.72 -3.09
C ILE A 59 5.56 -13.72 -3.36
N ASN A 60 6.39 -13.74 -2.30
CA ASN A 60 7.85 -13.86 -2.44
C ASN A 60 8.20 -15.22 -3.06
N ALA A 61 7.68 -16.32 -2.51
CA ALA A 61 7.93 -17.67 -3.04
C ALA A 61 7.45 -17.81 -4.49
N LEU A 62 6.27 -17.28 -4.83
CA LEU A 62 5.80 -17.27 -6.22
C LEU A 62 6.75 -16.51 -7.15
N LYS A 63 7.18 -15.30 -6.75
CA LYS A 63 8.06 -14.47 -7.56
C LYS A 63 9.45 -15.09 -7.73
N GLU A 64 10.07 -15.54 -6.64
CA GLU A 64 11.42 -16.12 -6.63
C GLU A 64 11.50 -17.39 -7.47
N ASN A 65 10.40 -18.14 -7.59
CA ASN A 65 10.31 -19.34 -8.40
C ASN A 65 9.73 -19.09 -9.81
N GLY A 66 9.55 -17.84 -10.24
CA GLY A 66 9.01 -17.53 -11.57
C GLY A 66 7.54 -17.93 -11.79
N LEU A 67 6.81 -18.20 -10.71
CA LEU A 67 5.41 -18.64 -10.70
C LEU A 67 4.42 -17.46 -10.64
N LEU A 68 4.90 -16.23 -10.75
CA LEU A 68 4.07 -15.03 -10.77
C LEU A 68 4.17 -14.33 -12.13
N PRO A 69 3.22 -14.59 -13.06
CA PRO A 69 3.28 -14.01 -14.38
C PRO A 69 2.84 -12.54 -14.35
N LEU A 70 3.81 -11.64 -14.51
CA LEU A 70 3.61 -10.17 -14.49
C LEU A 70 3.71 -9.53 -15.89
N LYS A 71 4.41 -10.17 -16.83
CA LYS A 71 4.71 -9.58 -18.15
C LYS A 71 3.47 -9.57 -19.07
N PHE A 72 3.27 -8.46 -19.77
CA PHE A 72 2.27 -8.34 -20.83
C PHE A 72 2.89 -8.59 -22.20
N LYS A 73 2.05 -8.93 -23.18
CA LYS A 73 2.49 -9.12 -24.56
C LYS A 73 2.93 -7.80 -25.25
N LYS A 74 2.39 -6.67 -24.79
CA LYS A 74 2.66 -5.33 -25.29
C LYS A 74 2.30 -4.30 -24.21
N PRO A 75 2.81 -3.06 -24.28
CA PRO A 75 2.36 -1.97 -23.42
C PRO A 75 0.83 -1.91 -23.38
N SER A 76 0.28 -1.83 -22.17
CA SER A 76 -1.17 -1.87 -21.94
C SER A 76 -1.54 -1.04 -20.72
N SER A 77 -2.81 -0.64 -20.64
CA SER A 77 -3.37 -0.06 -19.43
C SER A 77 -3.55 -1.15 -18.36
N LEU A 78 -2.89 -0.96 -17.23
CA LEU A 78 -3.00 -1.74 -16.01
C LEU A 78 -3.89 -0.95 -15.03
N ARG A 79 -5.00 -1.56 -14.60
CA ARG A 79 -5.84 -1.04 -13.53
C ARG A 79 -5.30 -1.55 -12.19
N VAL A 80 -4.99 -0.63 -11.27
CA VAL A 80 -4.53 -1.00 -9.92
C VAL A 80 -5.35 -0.29 -8.88
N ARG A 81 -5.87 -1.05 -7.92
CA ARG A 81 -6.63 -0.56 -6.78
C ARG A 81 -5.84 -0.76 -5.49
N PHE A 82 -5.78 0.28 -4.67
CA PHE A 82 -5.14 0.26 -3.36
C PHE A 82 -6.20 0.55 -2.30
N GLU A 83 -6.20 -0.22 -1.23
CA GLU A 83 -7.18 -0.13 -0.15
C GLU A 83 -6.48 -0.16 1.20
N ALA A 84 -6.91 0.68 2.13
CA ALA A 84 -6.46 0.63 3.51
C ALA A 84 -7.46 1.33 4.43
N LYS A 85 -7.49 0.89 5.69
CA LYS A 85 -8.12 1.67 6.77
C LYS A 85 -7.24 2.87 7.07
N THR A 86 -7.54 4.02 6.48
CA THR A 86 -6.79 5.29 6.62
C THR A 86 -7.57 6.45 6.02
N SER A 87 -7.06 7.69 6.13
CA SER A 87 -7.63 8.83 5.41
C SER A 87 -7.31 8.79 3.92
N PRO A 88 -8.21 9.25 3.03
CA PRO A 88 -7.98 9.21 1.58
C PRO A 88 -6.72 9.96 1.17
N LEU A 89 -6.43 11.09 1.83
CA LEU A 89 -5.27 11.92 1.53
C LEU A 89 -3.95 11.22 1.91
N LEU A 90 -3.89 10.56 3.07
CA LEU A 90 -2.71 9.78 3.46
C LEU A 90 -2.48 8.61 2.50
N LEU A 91 -3.54 7.89 2.12
CA LEU A 91 -3.47 6.81 1.14
C LEU A 91 -2.95 7.30 -0.22
N LEU A 92 -3.56 8.34 -0.78
CA LEU A 92 -3.17 8.90 -2.08
C LEU A 92 -1.73 9.40 -2.10
N LYS A 93 -1.28 10.05 -1.02
CA LYS A 93 0.10 10.52 -0.93
C LYS A 93 1.09 9.36 -0.86
N THR A 94 0.77 8.34 -0.06
CA THR A 94 1.59 7.13 0.05
C THR A 94 1.72 6.44 -1.30
N ILE A 95 0.59 6.22 -1.99
CA ILE A 95 0.56 5.61 -3.33
C ILE A 95 1.41 6.42 -4.31
N ARG A 96 1.26 7.76 -4.32
CA ARG A 96 2.06 8.62 -5.19
C ARG A 96 3.55 8.48 -4.95
N GLY A 97 3.99 8.49 -3.70
CA GLY A 97 5.39 8.32 -3.33
C GLY A 97 5.93 6.94 -3.72
N VAL A 98 5.15 5.89 -3.51
CA VAL A 98 5.53 4.52 -3.88
C VAL A 98 5.62 4.36 -5.40
N LEU A 99 4.60 4.78 -6.15
CA LEU A 99 4.61 4.69 -7.62
C LEU A 99 5.74 5.52 -8.24
N SER A 100 5.99 6.72 -7.70
CA SER A 100 7.13 7.54 -8.11
C SER A 100 8.47 6.84 -7.85
N SER A 101 8.62 6.19 -6.68
CA SER A 101 9.82 5.39 -6.35
C SER A 101 10.00 4.16 -7.26
N MET A 102 8.93 3.69 -7.89
CA MET A 102 8.96 2.62 -8.90
C MET A 102 9.17 3.15 -10.34
N GLY A 103 9.34 4.45 -10.51
CA GLY A 103 9.62 5.09 -11.81
C GLY A 103 8.38 5.58 -12.56
N TYR A 104 7.19 5.54 -11.97
CA TYR A 104 5.97 6.08 -12.59
C TYR A 104 5.84 7.58 -12.29
N ALA A 105 6.04 8.42 -13.32
CA ALA A 105 5.95 9.87 -13.19
C ALA A 105 4.51 10.41 -13.30
N TYR A 106 3.68 9.78 -14.13
CA TYR A 106 2.29 10.19 -14.34
C TYR A 106 1.35 9.00 -14.37
N PHE A 107 0.25 9.10 -13.64
CA PHE A 107 -0.78 8.07 -13.55
C PHE A 107 -2.14 8.71 -13.23
N PRO A 108 -3.15 8.58 -14.10
CA PRO A 108 -4.48 9.10 -13.82
C PRO A 108 -5.15 8.31 -12.69
N ILE A 109 -5.81 9.05 -11.80
CA ILE A 109 -6.73 8.50 -10.80
C ILE A 109 -8.06 8.24 -11.52
N LEU A 110 -8.53 7.00 -11.47
CA LEU A 110 -9.82 6.61 -12.01
C LEU A 110 -10.94 6.81 -10.98
N GLU A 111 -10.65 6.52 -9.71
CA GLU A 111 -11.64 6.46 -8.65
C GLU A 111 -10.98 6.67 -7.30
N VAL A 112 -11.66 7.40 -6.41
CA VAL A 112 -11.32 7.48 -4.99
C VAL A 112 -12.61 7.30 -4.21
N THR A 113 -12.61 6.37 -3.26
CA THR A 113 -13.74 6.20 -2.35
C THR A 113 -13.26 6.28 -0.92
N HIS A 114 -14.16 6.76 -0.07
CA HIS A 114 -13.98 6.79 1.37
C HIS A 114 -15.29 6.44 2.03
N ASN A 115 -15.30 5.40 2.85
CA ASN A 115 -16.44 5.04 3.66
C ASN A 115 -15.97 4.82 5.10
N GLN A 116 -16.43 5.67 6.01
CA GLN A 116 -16.01 5.69 7.41
C GLN A 116 -14.48 5.78 7.55
N ASP A 117 -13.81 4.65 7.76
CA ASP A 117 -12.36 4.56 7.92
C ASP A 117 -11.66 3.84 6.76
N ASP A 118 -12.41 3.26 5.83
CA ASP A 118 -11.89 2.55 4.67
C ASP A 118 -11.72 3.53 3.51
N SER A 119 -10.48 3.64 3.03
CA SER A 119 -10.15 4.43 1.85
C SER A 119 -9.69 3.53 0.73
N SER A 120 -10.04 3.90 -0.49
CA SER A 120 -9.50 3.25 -1.68
C SER A 120 -9.24 4.23 -2.80
N ALA A 121 -8.24 3.89 -3.62
CA ALA A 121 -7.93 4.64 -4.81
C ALA A 121 -7.54 3.69 -5.95
N THR A 122 -8.13 3.93 -7.12
CA THR A 122 -7.87 3.16 -8.33
C THR A 122 -7.18 4.01 -9.38
N PHE A 123 -6.16 3.45 -10.02
CA PHE A 123 -5.32 4.11 -11.01
C PHE A 123 -5.25 3.32 -12.30
N ALA A 124 -4.95 4.01 -13.41
CA ALA A 124 -4.52 3.38 -14.65
C ALA A 124 -3.03 3.67 -14.90
N LEU A 125 -2.27 2.64 -15.26
CA LEU A 125 -0.85 2.71 -15.57
C LEU A 125 -0.60 2.16 -16.97
N THR A 126 0.04 2.94 -17.86
CA THR A 126 0.50 2.39 -19.15
C THR A 126 1.86 1.72 -18.93
N THR A 127 1.91 0.40 -19.04
CA THR A 127 3.12 -0.37 -18.73
C THR A 127 3.14 -1.72 -19.47
N GLU A 128 4.32 -2.34 -19.55
CA GLU A 128 4.52 -3.68 -20.11
C GLU A 128 4.46 -4.79 -19.06
N TYR A 129 4.42 -4.43 -17.77
CA TYR A 129 4.43 -5.38 -16.66
C TYR A 129 3.41 -4.96 -15.60
N ALA A 130 2.74 -5.92 -14.97
CA ALA A 130 2.07 -5.69 -13.71
C ALA A 130 3.08 -5.16 -12.68
N LEU A 131 2.60 -4.34 -11.73
CA LEU A 131 3.44 -3.88 -10.62
C LEU A 131 4.01 -5.09 -9.90
N ASP A 132 5.33 -5.09 -9.67
CA ASP A 132 5.98 -6.11 -8.85
C ASP A 132 5.43 -6.03 -7.42
N PRO A 133 4.62 -7.01 -6.98
CA PRO A 133 3.93 -6.90 -5.70
C PRO A 133 4.89 -7.01 -4.51
N THR A 134 6.07 -7.62 -4.69
CA THR A 134 7.07 -7.74 -3.62
C THR A 134 7.80 -6.41 -3.42
N LEU A 135 8.19 -5.73 -4.51
CA LEU A 135 8.80 -4.41 -4.45
C LEU A 135 7.80 -3.38 -3.93
N LEU A 136 6.57 -3.43 -4.43
CA LEU A 136 5.47 -2.57 -3.99
C LEU A 136 5.24 -2.71 -2.48
N ALA A 137 5.05 -3.94 -1.99
CA ALA A 137 4.85 -4.18 -0.55
C ALA A 137 6.03 -3.68 0.29
N LYS A 138 7.28 -3.89 -0.17
CA LYS A 138 8.48 -3.37 0.49
C LYS A 138 8.49 -1.84 0.56
N LEU A 139 8.06 -1.14 -0.49
CA LEU A 139 8.01 0.33 -0.51
C LEU A 139 6.88 0.87 0.38
N PHE A 140 5.71 0.22 0.40
CA PHE A 140 4.63 0.54 1.33
C PHE A 140 5.03 0.30 2.80
N ALA A 141 5.76 -0.77 3.09
CA ALA A 141 6.25 -1.07 4.44
C ALA A 141 7.17 0.03 5.00
N LYS A 142 7.99 0.66 4.14
CA LYS A 142 8.79 1.84 4.54
C LYS A 142 7.93 3.03 4.97
N GLN A 143 6.69 3.10 4.49
CA GLN A 143 5.70 4.12 4.82
C GLN A 143 4.73 3.67 5.93
N GLY A 144 4.98 2.51 6.57
CA GLY A 144 4.13 2.02 7.67
C GLY A 144 2.90 1.21 7.25
N PHE A 145 2.83 0.81 5.98
CA PHE A 145 1.75 0.01 5.42
C PHE A 145 2.21 -1.43 5.21
N VAL A 146 1.54 -2.40 5.80
CA VAL A 146 1.82 -3.82 5.64
C VAL A 146 0.81 -4.43 4.69
N LEU A 147 1.26 -5.18 3.69
CA LEU A 147 0.37 -5.86 2.74
C LEU A 147 -0.43 -6.94 3.49
N LEU A 148 -1.75 -6.75 3.54
CA LEU A 148 -2.68 -7.69 4.17
C LEU A 148 -3.22 -8.68 3.15
N ASP A 149 -3.58 -8.22 1.95
CA ASP A 149 -4.09 -9.07 0.88
C ASP A 149 -3.69 -8.58 -0.50
N LEU A 150 -3.61 -9.53 -1.43
CA LEU A 150 -3.40 -9.31 -2.86
C LEU A 150 -4.43 -10.12 -3.64
N LYS A 151 -5.12 -9.44 -4.56
CA LYS A 151 -6.06 -10.04 -5.51
C LYS A 151 -5.67 -9.67 -6.92
N ARG A 152 -5.73 -10.66 -7.81
CA ARG A 152 -5.57 -10.50 -9.25
C ARG A 152 -6.90 -10.81 -9.91
N ASN A 153 -7.63 -9.78 -10.33
CA ASN A 153 -8.91 -9.95 -11.04
C ASN A 153 -8.66 -10.35 -12.50
N SER A 154 -7.55 -9.86 -13.08
CA SER A 154 -7.02 -10.30 -14.37
C SER A 154 -5.52 -10.01 -14.44
N LEU A 155 -4.84 -10.41 -15.52
CA LEU A 155 -3.44 -10.02 -15.74
C LEU A 155 -3.21 -8.50 -15.65
N LYS A 156 -4.22 -7.68 -16.00
CA LYS A 156 -4.16 -6.21 -16.04
C LYS A 156 -5.05 -5.53 -14.99
N ASP A 157 -5.54 -6.26 -13.99
CA ASP A 157 -6.40 -5.73 -12.93
C ASP A 157 -6.02 -6.35 -11.59
N TRP A 158 -5.46 -5.53 -10.70
CA TRP A 158 -4.92 -5.94 -9.41
C TRP A 158 -5.45 -5.06 -8.29
N SER A 159 -5.73 -5.69 -7.14
CA SER A 159 -6.13 -5.01 -5.91
C SER A 159 -5.19 -5.38 -4.77
N TYR A 160 -4.71 -4.35 -4.07
CA TYR A 160 -3.83 -4.46 -2.92
C TYR A 160 -4.54 -3.91 -1.68
N THR A 161 -4.64 -4.72 -0.63
CA THR A 161 -5.20 -4.30 0.65
C THR A 161 -4.07 -4.21 1.66
N PHE A 162 -3.96 -3.07 2.33
CA PHE A 162 -2.93 -2.79 3.33
C PHE A 162 -3.53 -2.55 4.70
N GLN A 163 -2.83 -3.05 5.71
CA GLN A 163 -2.98 -2.62 7.09
C GLN A 163 -2.03 -1.46 7.37
N VAL A 164 -2.51 -0.45 8.11
CA VAL A 164 -1.68 0.66 8.57
C VAL A 164 -1.25 0.38 10.00
N ASN A 165 0.05 0.25 10.24
CA ASN A 165 0.59 0.01 11.58
C ASN A 165 1.08 1.32 12.22
N THR A 166 2.05 1.96 11.58
CA THR A 166 2.62 3.23 12.04
C THR A 166 2.85 4.08 10.81
N PRO A 167 1.85 4.86 10.36
CA PRO A 167 1.95 5.60 9.12
C PRO A 167 3.18 6.50 9.18
N LYS A 168 4.01 6.43 8.15
CA LYS A 168 5.15 7.32 7.93
C LYS A 168 4.91 8.03 6.63
N LEU A 169 5.05 9.35 6.66
CA LEU A 169 4.96 10.14 5.45
C LEU A 169 6.35 10.28 4.85
N ALA A 170 6.50 9.89 3.58
CA ALA A 170 7.72 10.12 2.83
C ALA A 170 8.08 11.62 2.89
N HIS A 171 9.35 11.90 3.18
CA HIS A 171 9.91 13.24 3.33
C HIS A 171 9.26 14.08 4.45
N ALA A 172 8.64 13.44 5.45
CA ALA A 172 8.25 14.14 6.66
C ALA A 172 9.48 14.35 7.55
N THR A 173 9.68 15.58 8.00
CA THR A 173 10.73 15.92 8.95
C THR A 173 10.22 15.62 10.36
N PRO A 174 10.87 14.73 11.13
CA PRO A 174 10.50 14.52 12.52
C PRO A 174 10.81 15.78 13.33
N ILE A 175 9.81 16.25 14.08
CA ILE A 175 10.02 17.29 15.08
C ILE A 175 10.44 16.57 16.36
N ILE A 176 11.70 16.75 16.75
CA ILE A 176 12.19 16.31 18.05
C ILE A 176 12.05 17.51 19.00
N PRO A 177 11.42 17.36 20.17
CA PRO A 177 11.32 18.44 21.16
C PRO A 177 12.68 18.69 21.81
N VAL A 178 13.58 19.34 21.08
CA VAL A 178 14.84 19.91 21.60
C VAL A 178 14.81 21.41 21.29
N ASN A 179 15.36 22.23 22.19
CA ASN A 179 15.27 23.69 22.22
C ASN A 179 15.62 24.45 20.92
N ASP A 180 16.20 23.79 19.93
CA ASP A 180 16.57 24.37 18.65
C ASP A 180 15.49 24.04 17.61
N GLY A 181 14.50 24.94 17.49
CA GLY A 181 13.44 24.81 16.49
C GLY A 181 13.97 24.53 15.08
N ILE A 182 13.16 23.88 14.24
CA ILE A 182 13.55 23.53 12.87
C ILE A 182 13.37 24.73 11.95
N GLU A 183 14.45 25.18 11.32
CA GLU A 183 14.38 26.23 10.29
C GLU A 183 13.90 25.66 8.95
N LEU A 184 12.76 26.16 8.47
CA LEU A 184 12.17 25.79 7.18
C LEU A 184 12.67 26.77 6.10
N LYS A 185 13.62 26.32 5.26
CA LYS A 185 14.39 27.21 4.36
C LYS A 185 13.73 27.52 3.02
N GLU A 186 12.77 26.71 2.58
CA GLU A 186 12.03 26.94 1.33
C GLU A 186 10.81 27.84 1.55
N ILE A 187 10.71 28.88 0.73
CA ILE A 187 9.74 29.98 0.89
C ILE A 187 8.40 29.69 0.16
N SER A 188 8.30 28.55 -0.54
CA SER A 188 7.12 28.14 -1.32
C SER A 188 6.98 26.60 -1.38
N GLY A 189 7.25 25.92 -0.27
CA GLY A 189 7.22 24.46 -0.15
C GLY A 189 6.05 23.96 0.68
N VAL A 190 5.65 22.70 0.44
CA VAL A 190 4.75 21.96 1.35
C VAL A 190 5.61 21.17 2.32
N TYR A 191 5.56 21.53 3.60
CA TYR A 191 6.29 20.81 4.64
C TYR A 191 5.37 19.78 5.29
N TRP A 192 5.92 18.58 5.46
CA TRP A 192 5.29 17.53 6.23
C TRP A 192 6.09 17.35 7.48
N LEU A 193 5.43 17.50 8.61
CA LEU A 193 6.05 17.46 9.92
C LEU A 193 5.46 16.28 10.66
N ASP A 194 6.35 15.44 11.20
CA ASP A 194 5.96 14.32 12.02
C ASP A 194 6.13 14.68 13.49
N MET A 195 5.03 14.72 14.22
CA MET A 195 5.01 15.07 15.63
C MET A 195 4.82 13.80 16.44
N THR A 196 5.93 13.28 16.95
CA THR A 196 5.97 12.00 17.66
C THR A 196 5.49 12.13 19.11
N ASP A 197 5.61 13.33 19.69
CA ASP A 197 5.21 13.64 21.06
C ASP A 197 4.02 14.60 21.12
N SER A 198 3.17 14.46 22.15
CA SER A 198 2.13 15.44 22.43
C SER A 198 2.77 16.77 22.85
N GLY A 199 2.40 17.87 22.18
CA GLY A 199 2.99 19.16 22.51
C GLY A 199 2.36 20.33 21.76
N LYS A 200 2.96 21.51 21.93
CA LYS A 200 2.56 22.73 21.24
C LYS A 200 3.51 22.97 20.06
N LEU A 201 2.97 22.93 18.85
CA LEU A 201 3.70 23.39 17.66
C LEU A 201 3.64 24.92 17.59
N ILE A 202 4.80 25.57 17.66
CA ILE A 202 4.93 27.02 17.42
C ILE A 202 5.54 27.21 16.04
N ILE A 203 4.83 27.93 15.18
CA ILE A 203 5.28 28.28 13.83
C ILE A 203 5.48 29.80 13.79
N ALA A 204 6.70 30.24 13.50
CA ALA A 204 7.03 31.64 13.35
C ALA A 204 7.65 31.88 11.98
N ALA A 205 7.40 33.06 11.41
CA ALA A 205 8.07 33.53 10.20
C ALA A 205 8.65 34.92 10.44
N ASN A 206 9.75 35.20 9.76
CA ASN A 206 10.38 36.52 9.78
C ASN A 206 9.59 37.55 8.96
N ASP A 207 8.74 37.09 8.04
CA ASP A 207 7.90 37.92 7.18
C ASP A 207 6.47 38.01 7.75
N LYS A 208 5.98 39.25 7.94
CA LYS A 208 4.64 39.54 8.47
C LYS A 208 3.53 39.24 7.45
N GLU A 209 3.85 39.18 6.16
CA GLU A 209 2.89 38.88 5.09
C GLU A 209 2.74 37.37 4.84
N TRP A 210 3.57 36.55 5.47
CA TRP A 210 3.50 35.10 5.32
C TRP A 210 2.27 34.52 6.04
N GLN A 211 1.41 33.87 5.27
CA GLN A 211 0.22 33.18 5.78
C GLN A 211 0.35 31.66 5.57
N PRO A 212 0.66 30.89 6.63
CA PRO A 212 0.67 29.45 6.54
C PRO A 212 -0.76 28.89 6.60
N GLN A 213 -1.05 27.93 5.75
CA GLN A 213 -2.15 27.00 5.92
C GLN A 213 -1.64 25.73 6.60
N VAL A 214 -2.05 25.51 7.84
CA VAL A 214 -1.74 24.29 8.60
C VAL A 214 -2.91 23.31 8.46
N SER A 215 -2.64 22.05 8.16
CA SER A 215 -3.64 20.97 8.16
C SER A 215 -3.14 19.81 9.03
N PHE A 216 -3.93 19.41 10.02
CA PHE A 216 -3.60 18.27 10.88
C PHE A 216 -4.20 16.98 10.32
N PHE A 217 -3.43 15.90 10.40
CA PHE A 217 -3.78 14.54 10.01
C PHE A 217 -3.75 13.68 11.26
N VAL A 218 -4.88 13.53 11.90
CA VAL A 218 -4.98 12.72 13.11
C VAL A 218 -5.36 11.30 12.74
N ARG A 219 -4.41 10.37 12.83
CA ARG A 219 -4.68 8.96 13.10
C ARG A 219 -3.45 8.41 13.82
N HIS A 220 -3.56 8.22 15.13
CA HIS A 220 -2.44 7.89 16.04
C HIS A 220 -1.23 7.22 15.34
N PRO A 221 -0.08 7.90 15.20
CA PRO A 221 0.25 9.27 15.63
C PRO A 221 -0.19 10.39 14.65
N ALA A 222 -0.30 11.63 15.14
CA ALA A 222 -0.79 12.77 14.35
C ALA A 222 0.31 13.38 13.48
N HIS A 223 0.05 13.55 12.18
CA HIS A 223 0.93 14.29 11.27
C HIS A 223 0.40 15.71 11.02
N ALA A 224 1.26 16.69 10.78
CA ALA A 224 0.84 18.03 10.35
C ALA A 224 1.40 18.35 8.96
N LYS A 225 0.59 19.00 8.14
CA LYS A 225 0.98 19.57 6.84
C LYS A 225 0.95 21.07 6.95
N LEU A 226 2.00 21.71 6.44
CA LEU A 226 2.07 23.15 6.28
C LEU A 226 2.11 23.49 4.79
N HIS A 227 1.24 24.39 4.37
CA HIS A 227 1.17 24.96 3.03
C HIS A 227 1.45 26.46 3.13
N SER A 228 2.40 26.99 2.36
CA SER A 228 2.60 28.43 2.25
C SER A 228 2.11 28.94 0.90
N HIS A 229 1.26 29.97 0.87
CA HIS A 229 0.93 30.71 -0.35
C HIS A 229 1.53 32.12 -0.27
N ARG A 230 2.19 32.56 -1.35
CA ARG A 230 2.59 33.96 -1.53
C ARG A 230 1.63 34.59 -2.54
N TYR A 231 0.75 35.49 -2.09
CA TYR A 231 -0.06 36.27 -3.03
C TYR A 231 0.85 37.31 -3.72
N PRO A 232 0.80 37.47 -5.04
CA PRO A 232 1.51 38.56 -5.70
C PRO A 232 0.88 39.89 -5.26
N TYR A 233 1.71 40.77 -4.73
CA TYR A 233 1.38 42.13 -4.31
C TYR A 233 0.71 42.88 -5.48
N ARG A 234 -0.58 43.18 -5.38
CA ARG A 234 -1.21 44.21 -6.24
C ARG A 234 -0.80 45.57 -5.68
N LYS A 235 0.11 46.26 -6.38
CA LYS A 235 0.30 47.70 -6.16
C LYS A 235 -1.01 48.39 -6.56
N ASN A 236 -1.63 49.06 -5.59
CA ASN A 236 -2.61 50.11 -5.84
C ASN A 236 -1.90 51.36 -6.38
#